data_AF-A0A3Q8WRD4-F1
#
_entry.id   AF-A0A3Q8WRD4-F1
#
_cell.length_a   1.000
_cell.length_b   1.000
_cell.length_c   1.000
_cell.angle_alpha   90.00
_cell.angle_beta   90.00
_cell.angle_gamma   90.00
#
_symmetry.space_group_name_H-M   'P 1'
#
loop_
_entity.id
_entity.type
_entity.pdbx_description
1 polymer ?
#
loop_
_entity_poly.entity_id
_entity_poly.type
_entity_poly.pdbx_seq_one_letter_code
_entity_poly.pdbx_strand_id
1 'polypeptide(L)'
;MVKVMWVFVLALVAALLLVTVEKIPVAEGVTCSVTELSPCLAAFMSSSQPSASCCAKLREQKPCLCGYMRNPGLRQYVTSPNAKKVSNSCKVASPNC
;
A
#
# COMPACT_ATOMS: atom_id res chain seq x y z
N MET A 1 12.93 -8.55 37.55
CA MET A 1 12.74 -9.50 36.43
C MET A 1 11.68 -9.04 35.42
N VAL A 2 10.49 -8.59 35.86
CA VAL A 2 9.41 -8.09 34.96
C VAL A 2 9.78 -6.86 34.11
N LYS A 3 10.61 -5.95 34.64
CA LYS A 3 11.03 -4.72 33.95
C LYS A 3 11.95 -5.01 32.76
N VAL A 4 12.83 -6.00 32.90
CA VAL A 4 13.75 -6.46 31.83
C VAL A 4 12.98 -7.17 30.72
N MET A 5 11.96 -7.95 31.09
CA MET A 5 11.04 -8.60 30.13
C MET A 5 10.30 -7.58 29.27
N TRP A 6 9.79 -6.49 29.86
CA TRP A 6 9.11 -5.42 29.12
C TRP A 6 10.03 -4.70 28.13
N VAL A 7 11.29 -4.46 28.51
CA VAL A 7 12.27 -3.81 27.64
C VAL A 7 12.60 -4.71 26.45
N PHE A 8 12.76 -6.03 26.68
CA PHE A 8 12.98 -7.00 25.61
C PHE A 8 11.78 -7.12 24.65
N VAL A 9 10.56 -7.14 25.19
CA VAL A 9 9.33 -7.18 24.37
C VAL A 9 9.19 -5.92 23.52
N LEU A 10 9.43 -4.74 24.08
CA LEU A 10 9.42 -3.48 23.34
C LEU A 10 10.51 -3.42 22.26
N ALA A 11 11.71 -3.92 22.57
CA ALA A 11 12.82 -3.99 21.61
C ALA A 11 12.53 -4.95 20.44
N LEU A 12 11.89 -6.09 20.71
CA LEU A 12 11.49 -7.06 19.68
C LEU A 12 10.37 -6.52 18.79
N VAL A 13 9.38 -5.83 19.37
CA VAL A 13 8.30 -5.16 18.60
C VAL A 13 8.88 -4.04 17.73
N ALA A 14 9.83 -3.25 18.25
CA ALA A 14 10.51 -2.22 17.47
C ALA A 14 11.37 -2.81 16.34
N ALA A 15 12.06 -3.92 16.58
CA ALA A 15 12.85 -4.61 15.56
C ALA A 15 11.97 -5.22 14.46
N LEU A 16 10.82 -5.82 14.81
CA LEU A 16 9.85 -6.34 13.83
C LEU A 16 9.21 -5.23 12.98
N LEU A 17 8.97 -4.05 13.56
CA LEU A 17 8.47 -2.88 12.82
C LEU A 17 9.50 -2.35 11.80
N LEU A 18 10.79 -2.40 12.11
CA LEU A 18 11.86 -1.91 11.24
C LEU A 18 12.12 -2.79 10.01
N VAL A 19 11.77 -4.09 10.06
CA VAL A 19 12.07 -5.06 8.99
C VAL A 19 11.08 -4.97 7.81
N THR A 20 9.97 -4.24 7.92
CA THR A 20 8.94 -4.20 6.87
C THR A 20 9.13 -3.13 5.79
N VAL A 21 10.19 -2.33 5.85
CA VAL A 21 10.45 -1.30 4.83
C VAL A 21 11.31 -1.89 3.71
N GLU A 22 10.68 -2.65 2.83
CA GLU A 22 11.17 -2.91 1.48
C GLU A 22 11.24 -1.56 0.74
N LYS A 23 12.35 -0.83 0.89
CA LYS A 23 12.61 0.38 0.09
C LYS A 23 12.88 -0.05 -1.35
N ILE A 24 11.82 -0.18 -2.14
CA ILE A 24 11.96 -0.31 -3.59
C ILE A 24 12.43 1.05 -4.11
N PRO A 25 13.59 1.13 -4.80
CA PRO A 25 14.07 2.38 -5.35
C PRO A 25 13.16 2.73 -6.53
N VAL A 26 12.19 3.61 -6.29
CA VAL A 26 11.40 4.22 -7.35
C VAL A 26 11.98 5.61 -7.60
N ALA A 27 12.31 5.84 -8.86
CA ALA A 27 12.83 7.08 -9.40
C ALA A 27 12.03 8.30 -8.89
N GLU A 28 12.79 9.27 -8.39
CA GLU A 28 12.47 10.68 -8.15
C GLU A 28 11.00 11.02 -7.79
N GLY A 29 10.73 11.11 -6.48
CA GLY A 29 9.70 12.01 -5.94
C GLY A 29 8.46 11.37 -5.31
N VAL A 30 8.16 10.08 -5.55
CA VAL A 30 6.96 9.44 -4.99
C VAL A 30 7.34 8.49 -3.86
N THR A 31 6.88 8.79 -2.64
CA THR A 31 6.97 7.87 -1.50
C THR A 31 5.98 6.72 -1.69
N CYS A 32 6.48 5.51 -1.92
CA CYS A 32 5.66 4.30 -2.00
C CYS A 32 5.10 3.95 -0.61
N SER A 33 3.90 4.45 -0.31
CA SER A 33 3.10 4.05 0.84
C SER A 33 1.65 3.78 0.43
N VAL A 34 1.11 2.66 0.87
CA VAL A 34 -0.31 2.31 0.66
C VAL A 34 -1.24 3.28 1.38
N THR A 35 -0.76 4.01 2.40
CA THR A 35 -1.54 5.04 3.10
C THR A 35 -1.95 6.21 2.20
N GLU A 36 -1.19 6.48 1.13
CA GLU A 36 -1.55 7.50 0.13
C GLU A 36 -2.82 7.13 -0.64
N LEU A 37 -3.21 5.85 -0.64
CA LEU A 37 -4.46 5.37 -1.22
C LEU A 37 -5.66 5.47 -0.26
N SER A 38 -5.50 6.12 0.91
CA SER A 38 -6.61 6.35 1.84
C SER A 38 -7.85 7.00 1.21
N PRO A 39 -7.77 7.90 0.20
CA PRO A 39 -8.97 8.41 -0.46
C PRO A 39 -9.73 7.34 -1.26
N CYS A 40 -9.08 6.23 -1.60
CA CYS A 40 -9.67 5.10 -2.31
C CYS A 40 -10.28 4.03 -1.40
N LEU A 41 -10.14 4.15 -0.07
CA LEU A 41 -10.52 3.08 0.86
C LEU A 41 -11.99 2.66 0.70
N ALA A 42 -12.90 3.64 0.63
CA ALA A 42 -14.32 3.39 0.38
C ALA A 42 -14.55 2.68 -0.97
N ALA A 43 -13.87 3.11 -2.03
CA ALA A 43 -13.99 2.52 -3.36
C ALA A 43 -13.46 1.08 -3.41
N PHE A 44 -12.38 0.77 -2.69
CA PHE A 44 -11.84 -0.59 -2.57
C PHE A 44 -12.74 -1.50 -1.72
N MET A 45 -13.35 -0.99 -0.65
CA MET A 45 -14.21 -1.79 0.22
C MET A 45 -15.58 -2.07 -0.40
N SER A 46 -16.24 -1.05 -0.96
CA SER A 46 -17.64 -1.16 -1.42
C SER A 46 -17.83 -1.12 -2.93
N SER A 47 -16.75 -1.07 -3.72
CA SER A 47 -16.82 -0.86 -5.18
C SER A 47 -17.55 0.44 -5.56
N SER A 48 -17.60 1.40 -4.64
CA SER A 48 -18.18 2.73 -4.88
C SER A 48 -17.37 3.52 -5.91
N GLN A 49 -18.01 4.51 -6.53
CA GLN A 49 -17.36 5.41 -7.49
C GLN A 49 -16.13 6.06 -6.84
N PRO A 50 -14.92 5.93 -7.41
CA PRO A 50 -13.74 6.57 -6.85
C PRO A 50 -13.83 8.09 -6.99
N SER A 51 -13.35 8.80 -5.97
CA SER A 51 -13.23 10.25 -6.00
C SER A 51 -12.10 10.70 -6.95
N ALA A 52 -12.12 11.97 -7.35
CA ALA A 52 -11.04 12.56 -8.14
C ALA A 52 -9.68 12.48 -7.41
N SER A 53 -9.67 12.68 -6.09
CA SER A 53 -8.47 12.57 -5.26
C SER A 53 -7.95 11.13 -5.17
N CYS A 54 -8.84 10.14 -5.10
CA CYS A 54 -8.48 8.72 -5.20
C CYS A 54 -7.77 8.45 -6.53
N CYS A 55 -8.36 8.86 -7.66
CA CYS A 55 -7.75 8.61 -8.96
C CYS A 55 -6.42 9.36 -9.15
N ALA A 56 -6.27 10.57 -8.61
CA ALA A 56 -5.00 11.29 -8.63
C ALA A 56 -3.91 10.52 -7.87
N LYS A 57 -4.19 10.12 -6.62
CA LYS A 57 -3.25 9.34 -5.78
C LYS A 57 -2.92 7.97 -6.35
N LEU A 58 -3.89 7.27 -6.93
CA LEU A 58 -3.65 5.98 -7.58
C LEU A 58 -2.73 6.12 -8.81
N ARG A 59 -2.81 7.24 -9.55
CA ARG A 59 -1.94 7.51 -10.70
C ARG A 59 -0.52 7.88 -10.27
N GLU A 60 -0.38 8.67 -9.21
CA GLU A 60 0.92 8.97 -8.58
C GLU A 60 1.64 7.69 -8.15
N GLN A 61 0.89 6.72 -7.61
CA GLN A 61 1.40 5.45 -7.09
C GLN A 61 1.72 4.39 -8.15
N LYS A 62 1.50 4.66 -9.45
CA LYS A 62 1.80 3.71 -10.54
C LYS A 62 3.15 3.00 -10.44
N PRO A 63 4.29 3.67 -10.22
CA PRO A 63 5.59 2.99 -10.15
C PRO A 63 5.72 2.07 -8.93
N CYS A 64 4.90 2.26 -7.89
CA CYS A 64 4.91 1.47 -6.67
C CYS A 64 4.02 0.22 -6.76
N LEU A 65 3.09 0.15 -7.72
CA LEU A 65 2.09 -0.92 -7.82
C LEU A 65 2.71 -2.32 -7.92
N CYS A 66 3.81 -2.50 -8.66
CA CYS A 66 4.53 -3.77 -8.69
C CYS A 66 5.05 -4.19 -7.32
N GLY A 67 5.56 -3.22 -6.54
CA GLY A 67 5.99 -3.45 -5.17
C GLY A 67 4.87 -3.96 -4.28
N TYR A 68 3.71 -3.32 -4.38
CA TYR A 68 2.51 -3.75 -3.64
C TYR A 68 2.03 -5.13 -4.07
N MET A 69 2.13 -5.49 -5.35
CA MET A 69 1.75 -6.82 -5.85
C MET A 69 2.71 -7.93 -5.38
N ARG A 70 4.00 -7.61 -5.25
CA ARG A 70 5.03 -8.56 -4.78
C ARG A 70 4.99 -8.77 -3.27
N ASN A 71 4.54 -7.78 -2.51
CA ASN A 71 4.35 -7.92 -1.08
C ASN A 71 3.04 -8.69 -0.77
N PRO A 72 3.10 -9.90 -0.18
CA PRO A 72 1.90 -10.72 0.06
C PRO A 72 0.88 -10.06 1.00
N GLY A 73 1.32 -9.24 1.97
CA GLY A 73 0.43 -8.50 2.86
C GLY A 73 -0.32 -7.37 2.15
N LEU A 74 0.28 -6.81 1.09
CA LEU A 74 -0.29 -5.68 0.34
C LEU A 74 -1.01 -6.09 -0.94
N ARG A 75 -0.69 -7.27 -1.48
CA ARG A 75 -1.19 -7.77 -2.76
C ARG A 75 -2.71 -7.73 -2.86
N GLN A 76 -3.41 -8.13 -1.81
CA GLN A 76 -4.88 -8.13 -1.76
C GLN A 76 -5.49 -6.74 -2.02
N TYR A 77 -4.81 -5.65 -1.63
CA TYR A 77 -5.33 -4.29 -1.81
C TYR A 77 -5.23 -3.81 -3.26
N VAL A 78 -4.34 -4.39 -4.06
CA VAL A 78 -4.14 -3.99 -5.47
C VAL A 78 -4.66 -5.04 -6.47
N THR A 79 -4.83 -6.29 -6.06
CA THR A 79 -5.32 -7.38 -6.94
C THR A 79 -6.77 -7.79 -6.71
N SER A 80 -7.46 -7.28 -5.69
CA SER A 80 -8.86 -7.62 -5.42
C SER A 80 -9.80 -7.21 -6.58
N PRO A 81 -10.98 -7.83 -6.71
CA PRO A 81 -11.95 -7.45 -7.74
C PRO A 81 -12.33 -5.97 -7.71
N ASN A 82 -12.50 -5.39 -6.51
CA ASN A 82 -12.82 -3.98 -6.35
C ASN A 82 -11.62 -3.10 -6.71
N ALA A 83 -10.40 -3.48 -6.34
CA ALA A 83 -9.19 -2.75 -6.76
C ALA A 83 -9.06 -2.69 -8.29
N LYS A 84 -9.36 -3.79 -9.00
CA LYS A 84 -9.40 -3.81 -10.47
C LYS A 84 -10.46 -2.85 -11.03
N LYS A 85 -11.66 -2.82 -10.45
CA LYS A 85 -12.72 -1.89 -10.86
C LYS A 85 -12.32 -0.42 -10.66
N VAL A 86 -11.73 -0.10 -9.51
CA VAL A 86 -11.23 1.25 -9.20
C VAL A 86 -10.12 1.65 -10.17
N SER A 87 -9.14 0.78 -10.41
CA SER A 87 -8.09 1.01 -11.40
C SER A 87 -8.64 1.27 -12.80
N ASN A 88 -9.64 0.50 -13.23
CA ASN A 88 -10.32 0.70 -14.52
C ASN A 88 -11.04 2.06 -14.58
N SER A 89 -11.81 2.41 -13.53
CA SER A 89 -12.51 3.70 -13.43
C SER A 89 -11.55 4.89 -13.46
N CYS A 90 -10.41 4.78 -12.78
CA CYS A 90 -9.36 5.79 -12.75
C CYS A 90 -8.41 5.79 -13.97
N LYS A 91 -8.61 4.88 -14.93
CA LYS A 91 -7.75 4.68 -16.11
C LYS A 91 -6.29 4.39 -15.75
N VAL A 92 -6.08 3.54 -14.75
CA VAL A 92 -4.78 3.04 -14.31
C VAL A 92 -4.67 1.59 -14.77
N ALA A 93 -3.78 1.34 -15.74
CA ALA A 93 -3.50 0.00 -16.19
C ALA A 93 -2.81 -0.81 -15.08
N SER A 94 -3.18 -2.09 -14.96
CA SER A 94 -2.42 -3.03 -14.14
C SER A 94 -1.01 -3.17 -14.74
N PRO A 95 0.05 -2.99 -13.94
CA PRO A 95 1.39 -3.23 -14.43
C PRO A 95 1.62 -4.72 -14.67
N ASN A 96 2.48 -5.06 -15.65
CA ASN A 96 3.06 -6.40 -15.76
C ASN A 96 4.33 -6.41 -14.90
N CYS A 97 4.27 -7.18 -13.82
CA CYS A 97 5.32 -7.37 -12.83
C CYS A 97 5.46 -8.87 -12.55
#